data_AF-A0A1I5TJE5-F1
#
_entry.id   AF-A0A1I5TJE5-F1
#
_cell.length_a   1.000
_cell.length_b   1.000
_cell.length_c   1.000
_cell.angle_alpha   90.00
_cell.angle_beta   90.00
_cell.angle_gamma   90.00
#
_symmetry.space_group_name_H-M   'P 1'
#
loop_
_entity.id
_entity.type
_entity.pdbx_description
1 polymer ?
#
loop_
_entity_poly.entity_id
_entity_poly.type
_entity_poly.pdbx_seq_one_letter_code
_entity_poly.pdbx_strand_id
1 'polypeptide(L)'
;MQNPRPSFFRRNFQFAIKHYKRELKIGLLVLFVTIVIVFLSWSLGESFSNFYSAYIDTVISISTLVVGIGLWFAYLDKRRTESLSKKLTVHFKYDKKYIMSCFEAYLSSEADIRQWAQQIGAQISKERQLSFYPYITSLEPKENPANKENNIHSFMHYEITIYLRELPTTNPLLEKHYVFWIQDDVSLGYKQGSLDEHPTEPLSKEQAYNHIKKHGEVETPPILKLVDILEKKNALLKRNNPKDNTVNDELQTYYRIIDNPELTKLKDEITKLTKEYQDSLNDQIQQQSN
;
A
#
# COMPACT_ATOMS: atom_id res chain seq x y z
N MET A 1 13.93 10.29 -35.42
CA MET A 1 14.76 10.94 -34.37
C MET A 1 13.87 11.21 -33.17
N GLN A 2 14.08 10.49 -32.06
CA GLN A 2 13.30 10.67 -30.83
C GLN A 2 13.97 11.72 -29.95
N ASN A 3 13.24 12.77 -29.56
CA ASN A 3 13.74 13.78 -28.63
C ASN A 3 14.11 13.12 -27.29
N PRO A 4 15.31 13.40 -26.72
CA PRO A 4 15.74 12.82 -25.47
C PRO A 4 14.74 13.21 -24.37
N ARG A 5 14.13 12.21 -23.73
CA ARG A 5 13.21 12.46 -22.62
C ARG A 5 13.97 13.17 -21.50
N PRO A 6 13.45 14.30 -20.97
CA PRO A 6 14.11 14.99 -19.87
C PRO A 6 14.23 14.04 -18.68
N SER A 7 15.43 14.03 -18.07
CA SER A 7 15.77 13.17 -16.95
C SER A 7 14.70 13.27 -15.86
N PHE A 8 14.39 12.14 -15.23
CA PHE A 8 13.41 12.03 -14.14
C PHE A 8 13.61 13.12 -13.06
N PHE A 9 14.87 13.46 -12.79
CA PHE A 9 15.25 14.55 -11.90
C PHE A 9 14.72 15.92 -12.33
N ARG A 10 14.80 16.29 -13.62
CA ARG A 10 14.28 17.58 -14.11
C ARG A 10 12.75 17.68 -13.99
N ARG A 11 12.02 16.58 -14.18
CA ARG A 11 10.56 16.56 -14.05
C ARG A 11 10.09 16.71 -12.61
N ASN A 12 10.70 15.95 -11.70
CA ASN A 12 10.37 16.05 -10.27
C ASN A 12 10.80 17.40 -9.68
N PHE A 13 11.94 17.93 -10.10
CA PHE A 13 12.42 19.25 -9.69
C PHE A 13 11.50 20.38 -10.18
N GLN A 14 11.02 20.31 -11.42
CA GLN A 14 10.06 21.30 -11.93
C GLN A 14 8.70 21.22 -11.25
N PHE A 15 8.22 20.02 -10.90
CA PHE A 15 6.97 19.84 -10.17
C PHE A 15 7.08 20.37 -8.74
N ALA A 16 8.16 20.01 -8.03
CA ALA A 16 8.46 20.53 -6.71
C ALA A 16 8.57 22.05 -6.72
N ILE A 17 9.31 22.64 -7.67
CA ILE A 17 9.42 24.11 -7.80
C ILE A 17 8.06 24.74 -8.05
N LYS A 18 7.21 24.18 -8.90
CA LYS A 18 5.91 24.79 -9.21
C LYS A 18 4.99 24.80 -7.98
N HIS A 19 5.04 23.74 -7.17
CA HIS A 19 4.27 23.63 -5.93
C HIS A 19 4.87 24.47 -4.79
N TYR A 20 6.19 24.62 -4.73
CA TYR A 20 6.88 25.40 -3.70
C TYR A 20 7.06 26.88 -4.04
N LYS A 21 6.80 27.33 -5.28
CA LYS A 21 6.99 28.74 -5.70
C LYS A 21 6.30 29.75 -4.80
N ARG A 22 5.12 29.41 -4.24
CA ARG A 22 4.41 30.28 -3.29
C ARG A 22 5.14 30.34 -1.96
N GLU A 23 5.47 29.19 -1.39
CA GLU A 23 6.19 29.07 -0.11
C GLU A 23 7.60 29.69 -0.18
N LEU A 24 8.30 29.52 -1.30
CA LEU A 24 9.64 30.08 -1.54
C LEU A 24 9.60 31.60 -1.68
N LYS A 25 8.56 32.16 -2.33
CA LYS A 25 8.35 33.62 -2.38
C LYS A 25 8.08 34.20 -1.00
N ILE A 26 7.27 33.51 -0.19
CA ILE A 26 7.00 33.93 1.20
C ILE A 26 8.31 33.90 2.00
N GLY A 27 9.08 32.81 1.90
CA GLY A 27 10.38 32.70 2.57
C GLY A 27 11.39 33.78 2.15
N LEU A 28 11.50 34.06 0.84
CA LEU A 28 12.35 35.13 0.32
C LEU A 28 11.91 36.52 0.77
N LEU A 29 10.59 36.78 0.83
CA LEU A 29 10.04 38.03 1.32
C LEU A 29 10.37 38.21 2.80
N VAL A 30 10.17 37.17 3.63
CA VAL A 30 10.52 37.20 5.05
C VAL A 30 12.02 37.46 5.23
N LEU A 31 12.88 36.76 4.49
CA LEU A 31 14.34 36.97 4.53
C LEU A 31 14.71 38.42 4.16
N PHE A 32 14.12 38.95 3.08
CA PHE A 32 14.37 40.32 2.64
C PHE A 32 13.95 41.34 3.70
N VAL A 33 12.77 41.17 4.29
CA VAL A 33 12.28 42.02 5.39
C VAL A 33 13.25 41.97 6.58
N THR A 34 13.75 40.79 6.95
CA THR A 34 14.74 40.65 8.04
C THR A 34 16.04 41.40 7.72
N ILE A 35 16.56 41.29 6.48
CA ILE A 35 17.77 42.02 6.06
C ILE A 35 17.54 43.54 6.12
N VAL A 36 16.38 44.02 5.65
CA VAL A 36 16.03 45.44 5.69
C VAL A 36 15.95 45.94 7.13
N ILE A 37 15.35 45.17 8.05
CA ILE A 37 15.29 45.52 9.47
C ILE A 37 16.71 45.63 10.06
N VAL A 38 17.58 44.64 9.81
CA VAL A 38 18.98 44.66 10.29
C VAL A 38 19.75 45.85 9.74
N PHE A 39 19.56 46.18 8.45
CA PHE A 39 20.21 47.34 7.82
C PHE A 39 19.73 48.67 8.42
N LEU A 40 18.41 48.81 8.63
CA LEU A 40 17.83 50.00 9.28
C LEU A 40 18.32 50.15 10.72
N SER A 41 18.48 49.05 11.46
CA SER A 41 19.08 49.06 12.81
C SER A 41 20.47 49.66 12.81
N TRP A 42 21.28 49.33 11.81
CA TRP A 42 22.65 49.83 11.73
C TRP A 42 22.70 51.32 11.33
N SER A 43 21.82 51.75 10.43
CA SER A 43 21.81 53.12 9.90
C SER A 43 21.23 54.16 10.86
N LEU A 44 20.33 53.78 11.77
CA LEU A 44 19.56 54.72 12.61
C LEU A 44 20.10 54.87 14.05
N GLY A 45 21.14 54.11 14.43
CA GLY A 45 21.87 54.30 15.69
C GLY A 45 21.03 54.06 16.96
N GLU A 46 21.34 54.78 18.04
CA GLU A 46 20.77 54.54 19.39
C GLU A 46 19.25 54.72 19.48
N SER A 47 18.66 55.63 18.68
CA SER A 47 17.20 55.81 18.67
C SER A 47 16.46 54.58 18.17
N PHE A 48 17.07 53.80 17.27
CA PHE A 48 16.49 52.54 16.81
C PHE A 48 16.63 51.42 17.85
N SER A 49 17.69 51.44 18.66
CA SER A 49 17.92 50.43 19.71
C SER A 49 16.77 50.37 20.71
N ASN A 50 16.29 51.52 21.19
CA ASN A 50 15.18 51.60 22.14
C ASN A 50 13.83 51.17 21.52
N PHE A 51 13.61 51.49 20.24
CA PHE A 51 12.40 51.05 19.52
C PHE A 51 12.43 49.54 19.23
N TYR A 52 13.59 49.03 18.82
CA TYR A 52 13.82 47.63 18.51
C TYR A 52 13.57 46.75 19.73
N SER A 53 14.16 47.10 20.88
CA SER A 53 13.99 46.33 22.12
C SER A 53 12.56 46.36 22.65
N ALA A 54 11.84 47.47 22.49
CA ALA A 54 10.47 47.60 22.97
C ALA A 54 9.45 46.81 22.12
N TYR A 55 9.58 46.84 20.79
CA TYR A 55 8.53 46.34 19.89
C TYR A 55 8.97 45.21 18.97
N ILE A 56 10.16 45.31 18.38
CA ILE A 56 10.59 44.35 17.34
C ILE A 56 10.86 42.98 17.94
N ASP A 57 11.48 42.91 19.12
CA ASP A 57 11.76 41.62 19.78
C ASP A 57 10.47 40.83 20.08
N THR A 58 9.44 41.53 20.58
CA THR A 58 8.11 40.96 20.82
C THR A 58 7.46 40.50 19.51
N VAL A 59 7.51 41.31 18.45
CA VAL A 59 6.95 40.96 17.14
C VAL A 59 7.66 39.77 16.52
N ILE A 60 8.99 39.69 16.60
CA ILE A 60 9.78 38.55 16.11
C ILE A 60 9.40 37.28 16.88
N SER A 61 9.27 37.38 18.21
CA SER A 61 8.87 36.26 19.07
C SER A 61 7.48 35.73 18.72
N ILE A 62 6.49 36.62 18.56
CA ILE A 62 5.12 36.25 18.14
C ILE A 62 5.13 35.67 16.73
N SER A 63 5.87 36.27 15.80
CA SER A 63 5.95 35.79 14.41
C SER A 63 6.54 34.38 14.34
N THR A 64 7.61 34.14 15.11
CA THR A 64 8.25 32.82 15.21
C THR A 64 7.28 31.80 15.78
N LEU A 65 6.51 32.15 16.82
CA LEU A 65 5.47 31.29 17.37
C LEU A 65 4.40 30.93 16.34
N VAL A 66 3.90 31.90 15.57
CA VAL A 66 2.90 31.66 14.51
C VAL A 66 3.45 30.72 13.43
N VAL A 67 4.70 30.91 13.00
CA VAL A 67 5.36 30.01 12.05
C VAL A 67 5.49 28.60 12.64
N GLY A 68 5.89 28.48 13.91
CA GLY A 68 6.00 27.20 14.60
C GLY A 68 4.66 26.46 14.68
N ILE A 69 3.57 27.16 15.01
CA ILE A 69 2.21 26.62 15.00
C ILE A 69 1.81 26.15 13.60
N GLY A 70 2.11 26.93 12.55
CA GLY A 70 1.84 26.55 11.17
C GLY A 70 2.57 25.28 10.74
N LEU A 71 3.86 25.17 11.07
CA LEU A 71 4.64 23.95 10.82
C LEU A 71 4.10 22.75 11.59
N TRP A 72 3.64 22.95 12.83
CA TRP A 72 3.04 21.90 13.63
C TRP A 72 1.75 21.35 12.98
N PHE A 73 0.85 22.22 12.51
CA PHE A 73 -0.35 21.78 11.79
C PHE A 73 -0.02 21.04 10.49
N ALA A 74 0.95 21.52 9.71
CA ALA A 74 1.39 20.84 8.49
C ALA A 74 1.96 19.44 8.80
N TYR A 75 2.68 19.30 9.92
CA TYR A 75 3.19 18.02 10.38
C TYR A 75 2.08 17.07 10.85
N LEU A 76 1.06 17.57 11.55
CA LEU A 76 -0.10 16.77 11.97
C LEU A 76 -0.88 16.21 10.77
N ASP A 77 -1.09 17.02 9.74
CA ASP A 77 -1.77 16.59 8.51
C ASP A 77 -0.97 15.49 7.79
N LYS A 78 0.34 15.72 7.59
CA LYS A 78 1.23 14.71 7.01
C LYS A 78 1.23 13.39 7.80
N ARG A 79 1.32 13.47 9.13
CA ARG A 79 1.27 12.28 10.00
C ARG A 79 -0.06 11.53 9.86
N ARG A 80 -1.17 12.26 9.76
CA ARG A 80 -2.49 11.66 9.54
C ARG A 80 -2.49 10.86 8.23
N THR A 81 -2.08 11.46 7.12
CA THR A 81 -2.04 10.77 5.81
C THR A 81 -1.09 9.57 5.84
N GLU A 82 0.09 9.69 6.44
CA GLU A 82 1.07 8.60 6.56
C GLU A 82 0.57 7.44 7.43
N SER A 83 -0.27 7.73 8.43
CA SER A 83 -0.88 6.76 9.35
C SER A 83 -2.03 5.95 8.74
N LEU A 84 -2.60 6.41 7.62
CA LEU A 84 -3.62 5.66 6.91
C LEU A 84 -3.05 4.33 6.42
N SER A 85 -3.86 3.28 6.55
CA SER A 85 -3.55 2.01 5.90
C SER A 85 -3.43 2.21 4.39
N LYS A 86 -2.54 1.49 3.74
CA LYS A 86 -2.30 1.63 2.31
C LYS A 86 -2.81 0.37 1.62
N LYS A 87 -3.54 0.57 0.53
CA LYS A 87 -4.14 -0.52 -0.26
C LYS A 87 -3.73 -0.35 -1.72
N LEU A 88 -3.40 -1.44 -2.38
CA LEU A 88 -2.96 -1.48 -3.77
C LEU A 88 -3.98 -2.23 -4.62
N THR A 89 -4.50 -1.57 -5.64
CA THR A 89 -5.12 -2.24 -6.78
C THR A 89 -4.11 -2.35 -7.92
N VAL A 90 -3.90 -3.58 -8.39
CA VAL A 90 -3.02 -3.85 -9.53
C VAL A 90 -3.81 -4.49 -10.64
N HIS A 91 -3.62 -3.96 -11.85
CA HIS A 91 -4.18 -4.50 -13.08
C HIS A 91 -3.05 -5.00 -13.99
N PHE A 92 -3.26 -6.14 -14.65
CA PHE A 92 -2.32 -6.71 -15.63
C PHE A 92 -2.95 -6.69 -17.01
N LYS A 93 -2.28 -6.02 -17.95
CA LYS A 93 -2.78 -5.79 -19.31
C LYS A 93 -1.88 -6.46 -20.33
N TYR A 94 -2.46 -7.25 -21.23
CA TYR A 94 -1.79 -7.89 -22.37
C TYR A 94 -2.61 -7.60 -23.63
N ASP A 95 -1.93 -7.22 -24.72
CA ASP A 95 -2.57 -6.86 -25.99
C ASP A 95 -3.85 -6.00 -25.86
N LYS A 96 -3.72 -4.88 -25.12
CA LYS A 96 -4.80 -3.91 -24.82
C LYS A 96 -5.98 -4.45 -24.00
N LYS A 97 -5.97 -5.71 -23.56
CA LYS A 97 -7.00 -6.32 -22.73
C LYS A 97 -6.48 -6.58 -21.33
N TYR A 98 -7.34 -6.45 -20.33
CA TYR A 98 -7.01 -6.81 -18.96
C TYR A 98 -7.17 -8.32 -18.79
N ILE A 99 -6.11 -8.97 -18.31
CA ILE A 99 -6.05 -10.43 -18.16
C ILE A 99 -6.26 -10.85 -16.72
N MET A 100 -5.74 -10.05 -15.78
CA MET A 100 -5.99 -10.27 -14.37
C MET A 100 -5.87 -8.99 -13.55
N SER A 101 -6.52 -8.99 -12.37
CA SER A 101 -6.42 -7.88 -11.41
C SER A 101 -6.47 -8.35 -9.97
N CYS A 102 -5.90 -7.55 -9.07
CA CYS A 102 -6.09 -7.72 -7.62
C CYS A 102 -6.55 -6.39 -7.03
N PHE A 103 -7.66 -6.41 -6.30
CA PHE A 103 -8.29 -5.24 -5.71
C PHE A 103 -7.93 -5.10 -4.23
N GLU A 104 -7.44 -3.93 -3.88
CA GLU A 104 -7.17 -3.50 -2.50
C GLU A 104 -6.30 -4.47 -1.67
N ALA A 105 -5.27 -5.04 -2.29
CA ALA A 105 -4.25 -5.79 -1.57
C ALA A 105 -3.57 -4.89 -0.52
N TYR A 106 -3.29 -5.41 0.67
CA TYR A 106 -2.59 -4.64 1.69
C TYR A 106 -1.20 -4.21 1.21
N LEU A 107 -0.80 -2.97 1.50
CA LEU A 107 0.50 -2.42 1.13
C LEU A 107 1.21 -1.86 2.37
N SER A 108 2.42 -2.34 2.64
CA SER A 108 3.28 -1.85 3.74
C SER A 108 3.79 -0.43 3.49
N SER A 109 4.27 -0.18 2.27
CA SER A 109 4.99 1.03 1.89
C SER A 109 4.83 1.32 0.39
N GLU A 110 4.87 2.60 0.03
CA GLU A 110 4.86 3.06 -1.36
C GLU A 110 6.09 2.58 -2.15
N ALA A 111 7.23 2.40 -1.46
CA ALA A 111 8.46 1.90 -2.08
C ALA A 111 8.32 0.47 -2.60
N ASP A 112 7.40 -0.31 -2.02
CA ASP A 112 7.23 -1.74 -2.29
C ASP A 112 6.21 -2.01 -3.40
N ILE A 113 5.50 -0.99 -3.90
CA ILE A 113 4.39 -1.14 -4.86
C ILE A 113 4.74 -2.05 -6.04
N ARG A 114 5.93 -1.85 -6.64
CA ARG A 114 6.37 -2.64 -7.80
C ARG A 114 6.64 -4.09 -7.42
N GLN A 115 7.37 -4.31 -6.33
CA GLN A 115 7.73 -5.66 -5.87
C GLN A 115 6.48 -6.43 -5.45
N TRP A 116 5.59 -5.77 -4.72
CA TRP A 116 4.34 -6.35 -4.26
C TRP A 116 3.42 -6.72 -5.43
N ALA A 117 3.28 -5.82 -6.41
CA ALA A 117 2.52 -6.11 -7.62
C ALA A 117 3.09 -7.30 -8.40
N GLN A 118 4.42 -7.43 -8.52
CA GLN A 118 5.04 -8.60 -9.14
C GLN A 118 4.72 -9.89 -8.40
N GLN A 119 4.75 -9.87 -7.06
CA GLN A 119 4.41 -11.03 -6.24
C GLN A 119 2.94 -11.41 -6.39
N ILE A 120 2.01 -10.45 -6.36
CA ILE A 120 0.59 -10.68 -6.61
C ILE A 120 0.39 -11.31 -7.99
N GLY A 121 1.01 -10.74 -9.02
CA GLY A 121 0.90 -11.27 -10.39
C GLY A 121 1.43 -12.69 -10.51
N ALA A 122 2.57 -12.98 -9.89
CA ALA A 122 3.14 -14.33 -9.83
C ALA A 122 2.18 -15.33 -9.16
N GLN A 123 1.51 -14.92 -8.07
CA GLN A 123 0.55 -15.76 -7.38
C GLN A 123 -0.72 -16.03 -8.20
N ILE A 124 -1.31 -15.01 -8.85
CA ILE A 124 -2.51 -15.17 -9.67
C ILE A 124 -2.22 -16.05 -10.91
N SER A 125 -1.08 -15.81 -11.55
CA SER A 125 -0.65 -16.55 -12.76
C SER A 125 -0.07 -17.94 -12.48
N LYS A 126 0.24 -18.24 -11.21
CA LYS A 126 1.02 -19.43 -10.80
C LYS A 126 2.41 -19.49 -11.45
N GLU A 127 2.91 -18.39 -12.02
CA GLU A 127 4.24 -18.31 -12.60
C GLU A 127 5.22 -17.67 -11.63
N ARG A 128 6.44 -18.22 -11.55
CA ARG A 128 7.48 -17.66 -10.68
C ARG A 128 7.94 -16.28 -11.14
N GLN A 129 7.92 -16.01 -12.44
CA GLN A 129 8.37 -14.77 -13.04
C GLN A 129 7.47 -14.39 -14.21
N LEU A 130 6.79 -13.26 -14.08
CA LEU A 130 6.01 -12.68 -15.17
C LEU A 130 6.90 -11.91 -16.15
N SER A 131 6.66 -12.08 -17.44
CA SER A 131 7.28 -11.25 -18.48
C SER A 131 6.49 -9.95 -18.68
N PHE A 132 7.01 -8.83 -18.18
CA PHE A 132 6.37 -7.51 -18.30
C PHE A 132 7.34 -6.42 -18.79
N TYR A 133 6.77 -5.34 -19.31
CA TYR A 133 7.52 -4.15 -19.68
C TYR A 133 7.94 -3.35 -18.44
N PRO A 134 9.09 -2.65 -18.47
CA PRO A 134 9.56 -1.91 -17.29
C PRO A 134 8.65 -0.72 -16.92
N TYR A 135 7.86 -0.22 -17.87
CA TYR A 135 6.93 0.87 -17.65
C TYR A 135 5.65 0.38 -16.95
N ILE A 136 5.20 1.15 -15.98
CA ILE A 136 3.95 0.96 -15.27
C ILE A 136 3.15 2.27 -15.38
N THR A 137 1.84 2.17 -15.46
CA THR A 137 0.96 3.33 -15.32
C THR A 137 0.50 3.37 -13.87
N SER A 138 0.67 4.51 -13.20
CA SER A 138 0.15 4.74 -11.84
C SER A 138 -0.88 5.86 -11.94
N LEU A 139 -2.01 5.68 -11.28
CA LEU A 139 -2.90 6.80 -10.99
C LEU A 139 -2.39 7.55 -9.75
N GLU A 140 -2.86 8.78 -9.59
CA GLU A 140 -2.62 9.53 -8.37
C GLU A 140 -3.28 8.81 -7.19
N PRO A 141 -2.58 8.63 -6.06
CA PRO A 141 -3.16 7.99 -4.89
C PRO A 141 -4.39 8.76 -4.39
N LYS A 142 -5.44 8.04 -3.99
CA LYS A 142 -6.71 8.63 -3.52
C LYS A 142 -6.99 8.22 -2.09
N GLU A 143 -7.40 9.16 -1.25
CA GLU A 143 -7.93 8.83 0.08
C GLU A 143 -9.36 8.32 -0.09
N ASN A 144 -9.59 7.05 0.29
CA ASN A 144 -10.92 6.49 0.34
C ASN A 144 -11.49 6.72 1.75
N PRO A 145 -12.64 7.42 1.87
CA PRO A 145 -13.23 7.72 3.17
C PRO A 145 -13.68 6.44 3.88
N ALA A 146 -13.65 6.47 5.21
CA ALA A 146 -14.13 5.36 6.02
C ALA A 146 -15.60 5.05 5.69
N ASN A 147 -15.90 3.77 5.47
CA ASN A 147 -17.28 3.30 5.32
C ASN A 147 -17.77 2.73 6.66
N LYS A 148 -18.63 3.49 7.34
CA LYS A 148 -19.19 3.12 8.65
C LYS A 148 -20.06 1.87 8.61
N GLU A 149 -20.75 1.61 7.51
CA GLU A 149 -21.66 0.45 7.39
C GLU A 149 -20.88 -0.88 7.43
N ASN A 150 -19.68 -0.87 6.85
CA ASN A 150 -18.85 -2.07 6.71
C ASN A 150 -17.67 -2.11 7.71
N ASN A 151 -17.60 -1.19 8.67
CA ASN A 151 -16.45 -1.02 9.58
C ASN A 151 -15.10 -0.85 8.84
N ILE A 152 -15.11 -0.27 7.65
CA ILE A 152 -13.88 -0.06 6.86
C ILE A 152 -13.27 1.27 7.28
N HIS A 153 -12.06 1.22 7.84
CA HIS A 153 -11.28 2.40 8.17
C HIS A 153 -10.85 3.15 6.89
N SER A 154 -10.63 4.46 6.98
CA SER A 154 -10.08 5.24 5.87
C SER A 154 -8.70 4.71 5.47
N PHE A 155 -8.43 4.70 4.16
CA PHE A 155 -7.18 4.18 3.63
C PHE A 155 -6.71 4.98 2.41
N MET A 156 -5.41 4.94 2.16
CA MET A 156 -4.81 5.50 0.95
C MET A 156 -4.78 4.42 -0.13
N HIS A 157 -5.47 4.68 -1.23
CA HIS A 157 -5.62 3.76 -2.35
C HIS A 157 -4.65 4.09 -3.46
N TYR A 158 -3.82 3.11 -3.80
CA TYR A 158 -2.89 3.14 -4.93
C TYR A 158 -3.42 2.26 -6.04
N GLU A 159 -3.38 2.74 -7.28
CA GLU A 159 -3.81 1.98 -8.44
C GLU A 159 -2.74 1.99 -9.51
N ILE A 160 -2.31 0.81 -9.96
CA ILE A 160 -1.32 0.66 -11.02
C ILE A 160 -1.77 -0.32 -12.09
N THR A 161 -1.27 -0.12 -13.31
CA THR A 161 -1.37 -1.08 -14.42
C THR A 161 0.02 -1.53 -14.85
N ILE A 162 0.24 -2.85 -14.86
CA ILE A 162 1.42 -3.53 -15.37
C ILE A 162 1.10 -4.07 -16.76
N TYR A 163 2.00 -3.85 -17.72
CA TYR A 163 1.86 -4.32 -19.09
C TYR A 163 2.69 -5.57 -19.30
N LEU A 164 2.03 -6.69 -19.59
CA LEU A 164 2.67 -7.96 -19.88
C LEU A 164 3.24 -7.95 -21.31
N ARG A 165 4.39 -8.60 -21.50
CA ARG A 165 4.98 -8.83 -22.83
C ARG A 165 4.43 -10.10 -23.47
N GLU A 166 4.13 -11.08 -22.64
CA GLU A 166 3.67 -12.41 -23.03
C GLU A 166 2.57 -12.83 -22.05
N LEU A 167 1.66 -13.67 -22.53
CA LEU A 167 0.62 -14.25 -21.69
C LEU A 167 1.24 -15.34 -20.80
N PRO A 168 0.92 -15.40 -19.50
CA PRO A 168 1.35 -16.51 -18.65
C PRO A 168 0.83 -17.84 -19.18
N THR A 169 1.70 -18.82 -19.29
CA THR A 169 1.44 -20.17 -19.82
C THR A 169 1.01 -21.17 -18.75
N THR A 170 1.41 -20.94 -17.49
CA THR A 170 1.16 -21.90 -16.39
C THR A 170 -0.30 -21.94 -15.93
N ASN A 171 -1.04 -20.84 -16.13
CA ASN A 171 -2.46 -20.77 -15.80
C ASN A 171 -3.31 -20.63 -17.08
N PRO A 172 -3.78 -21.75 -17.68
CA PRO A 172 -4.54 -21.72 -18.93
C PRO A 172 -5.88 -20.98 -18.81
N LEU A 173 -6.36 -20.73 -17.58
CA LEU A 173 -7.55 -19.90 -17.38
C LEU A 173 -7.35 -18.48 -17.89
N LEU A 174 -6.13 -17.94 -17.82
CA LEU A 174 -5.83 -16.56 -18.23
C LEU A 174 -5.93 -16.35 -19.74
N GLU A 175 -5.86 -17.41 -20.55
CA GLU A 175 -6.05 -17.31 -22.01
C GLU A 175 -7.50 -17.03 -22.39
N LYS A 176 -8.45 -17.54 -21.60
CA LYS A 176 -9.88 -17.46 -21.91
C LYS A 176 -10.63 -16.52 -20.99
N HIS A 177 -10.18 -16.40 -19.74
CA HIS A 177 -10.89 -15.70 -18.69
C HIS A 177 -10.06 -14.56 -18.13
N TYR A 178 -10.75 -13.49 -17.75
CA TYR A 178 -10.19 -12.47 -16.89
C TYR A 178 -10.30 -12.89 -15.43
N VAL A 179 -9.18 -13.13 -14.77
CA VAL A 179 -9.16 -13.61 -13.37
C VAL A 179 -8.92 -12.43 -12.43
N PHE A 180 -9.71 -12.32 -11.37
CA PHE A 180 -9.52 -11.24 -10.41
C PHE A 180 -9.63 -11.69 -8.97
N TRP A 181 -8.81 -11.07 -8.12
CA TRP A 181 -8.79 -11.26 -6.67
C TRP A 181 -9.27 -10.01 -5.96
N ILE A 182 -10.07 -10.18 -4.90
CA ILE A 182 -10.51 -9.09 -4.02
C ILE A 182 -10.07 -9.44 -2.60
N GLN A 183 -9.27 -8.57 -1.99
CA GLN A 183 -8.93 -8.70 -0.57
C GLN A 183 -10.18 -8.49 0.29
N ASP A 184 -10.49 -9.47 1.13
CA ASP A 184 -11.54 -9.36 2.14
C ASP A 184 -10.97 -8.73 3.41
N ASP A 185 -11.51 -7.58 3.81
CA ASP A 185 -11.08 -6.85 4.99
C ASP A 185 -11.39 -7.59 6.30
N VAL A 186 -12.36 -8.52 6.30
CA VAL A 186 -12.76 -9.26 7.51
C VAL A 186 -11.91 -10.50 7.71
N SER A 187 -11.70 -11.28 6.65
CA SER A 187 -11.01 -12.58 6.75
C SER A 187 -9.49 -12.47 6.57
N LEU A 188 -8.99 -11.35 6.06
CA LEU A 188 -7.62 -11.15 5.53
C LEU A 188 -7.27 -12.07 4.35
N GLY A 189 -8.22 -12.86 3.86
CA GLY A 189 -8.05 -13.68 2.67
C GLY A 189 -8.43 -12.96 1.38
N TYR A 190 -8.25 -13.67 0.26
CA TYR A 190 -8.66 -13.21 -1.05
C TYR A 190 -9.88 -13.99 -1.54
N LYS A 191 -10.82 -13.29 -2.17
CA LYS A 191 -11.91 -13.88 -2.93
C LYS A 191 -11.54 -13.85 -4.40
N GLN A 192 -11.65 -14.99 -5.07
CA GLN A 192 -11.35 -15.11 -6.49
C GLN A 192 -12.64 -15.17 -7.31
N GLY A 193 -12.64 -14.45 -8.44
CA GLY A 193 -13.65 -14.56 -9.48
C GLY A 193 -13.02 -14.58 -10.87
N SER A 194 -13.82 -14.89 -11.88
CA SER A 194 -13.39 -14.88 -13.29
C SER A 194 -14.52 -14.44 -14.22
N LEU A 195 -14.19 -13.66 -15.25
CA LEU A 195 -15.10 -13.35 -16.37
C LEU A 195 -14.69 -14.13 -17.61
N ASP A 196 -15.65 -14.59 -18.40
CA ASP A 196 -15.44 -15.34 -19.65
C ASP A 196 -14.80 -14.51 -20.77
N GLU A 197 -14.77 -13.18 -20.60
CA GLU A 197 -14.19 -12.26 -21.58
C GLU A 197 -13.19 -11.32 -20.91
N HIS A 198 -12.09 -11.02 -21.61
CA HIS A 198 -11.13 -10.02 -21.16
C HIS A 198 -11.64 -8.61 -21.44
N PRO A 199 -11.86 -7.78 -20.41
CA PRO A 199 -12.37 -6.43 -20.62
C PRO A 199 -11.26 -5.52 -21.18
N THR A 200 -11.64 -4.53 -21.98
CA THR A 200 -10.74 -3.51 -22.52
C THR A 200 -10.45 -2.37 -21.52
N GLU A 201 -11.33 -2.22 -20.53
CA GLU A 201 -11.25 -1.31 -19.40
C GLU A 201 -11.12 -2.08 -18.09
N PRO A 202 -10.47 -1.52 -17.06
CA PRO A 202 -10.35 -2.21 -15.78
C PRO A 202 -11.74 -2.31 -15.14
N LEU A 203 -12.06 -3.50 -14.62
CA LEU A 203 -13.28 -3.73 -13.87
C LEU A 203 -13.25 -2.88 -12.58
N SER A 204 -14.37 -2.28 -12.18
CA SER A 204 -14.49 -1.64 -10.87
C SER A 204 -14.54 -2.68 -9.75
N LYS A 205 -14.15 -2.31 -8.53
CA LYS A 205 -14.24 -3.21 -7.36
C LYS A 205 -15.68 -3.67 -7.13
N GLU A 206 -16.65 -2.77 -7.28
CA GLU A 206 -18.08 -3.07 -7.08
C GLU A 206 -18.57 -4.08 -8.12
N GLN A 207 -18.15 -3.93 -9.39
CA GLN A 207 -18.47 -4.88 -10.45
C GLN A 207 -17.86 -6.26 -10.15
N ALA A 208 -16.60 -6.30 -9.72
CA ALA A 208 -15.91 -7.53 -9.32
C ALA A 208 -16.62 -8.22 -8.15
N TYR A 209 -16.99 -7.45 -7.11
CA TYR A 209 -17.68 -7.96 -5.92
C TYR A 209 -19.08 -8.49 -6.25
N ASN A 210 -19.86 -7.74 -7.05
CA ASN A 210 -21.19 -8.15 -7.48
C ASN A 210 -21.13 -9.43 -8.33
N HIS A 211 -20.09 -9.60 -9.14
CA HIS A 211 -19.87 -10.81 -9.90
C HIS A 211 -19.64 -12.02 -8.98
N ILE A 212 -18.71 -11.92 -8.02
CA ILE A 212 -18.45 -12.99 -7.03
C ILE A 212 -19.72 -13.31 -6.23
N LYS A 213 -20.46 -12.29 -5.78
CA LYS A 213 -21.71 -12.47 -5.04
C LYS A 213 -22.77 -13.22 -5.86
N LYS A 214 -22.81 -12.98 -7.18
CA LYS A 214 -23.80 -13.60 -8.08
C LYS A 214 -23.44 -15.02 -8.49
N HIS A 215 -22.16 -15.29 -8.74
CA HIS A 215 -21.70 -16.56 -9.31
C HIS A 215 -21.04 -17.50 -8.29
N GLY A 216 -20.90 -17.07 -7.04
CA GLY A 216 -20.18 -17.80 -6.00
C GLY A 216 -18.68 -17.51 -6.01
N GLU A 217 -18.03 -17.77 -4.89
CA GLU A 217 -16.57 -17.71 -4.81
C GLU A 217 -15.98 -18.93 -5.55
N VAL A 218 -15.04 -18.68 -6.47
CA VAL A 218 -14.20 -19.77 -6.97
C VAL A 218 -13.28 -20.16 -5.81
N GLU A 219 -13.35 -21.41 -5.35
CA GLU A 219 -12.54 -21.87 -4.21
C GLU A 219 -11.07 -21.49 -4.39
N THR A 220 -10.55 -20.70 -3.45
CA THR A 220 -9.14 -20.31 -3.46
C THR A 220 -8.25 -21.54 -3.26
N PRO A 221 -7.08 -21.60 -3.93
CA PRO A 221 -6.11 -22.65 -3.68
C PRO A 221 -5.74 -22.70 -2.18
N PRO A 222 -5.68 -23.88 -1.55
CA PRO A 222 -5.47 -24.03 -0.09
C PRO A 222 -4.22 -23.35 0.48
N ILE A 223 -3.23 -23.04 -0.36
CA ILE A 223 -2.01 -22.32 0.03
C ILE A 223 -2.33 -20.92 0.59
N LEU A 224 -3.35 -20.22 0.06
CA LEU A 224 -3.74 -18.90 0.58
C LEU A 224 -4.48 -19.02 1.92
N LYS A 225 -5.32 -20.05 2.10
CA LYS A 225 -5.94 -20.37 3.40
C LYS A 225 -4.87 -20.64 4.47
N LEU A 226 -3.76 -21.28 4.10
CA LEU A 226 -2.62 -21.54 5.00
C LEU A 226 -1.89 -20.25 5.43
N VAL A 227 -1.71 -19.29 4.53
CA VAL A 227 -1.11 -17.99 4.87
C VAL A 227 -2.01 -17.21 5.84
N ASP A 228 -3.33 -17.18 5.60
CA ASP A 228 -4.29 -16.54 6.51
C ASP A 228 -4.29 -17.17 7.91
N ILE A 229 -4.18 -18.50 7.99
CA ILE A 229 -4.07 -19.23 9.26
C ILE A 229 -2.76 -18.85 9.99
N LEU A 230 -1.65 -18.72 9.26
CA LEU A 230 -0.35 -18.34 9.83
C LEU A 230 -0.30 -16.87 10.27
N GLU A 231 -0.96 -15.95 9.55
CA GLU A 231 -1.09 -14.55 9.97
C GLU A 231 -1.99 -14.39 11.19
N LYS A 232 -3.13 -15.10 11.24
CA LYS A 232 -3.97 -15.18 12.46
C LYS A 232 -3.18 -15.70 13.66
N LYS A 233 -2.35 -16.73 13.46
CA LYS A 233 -1.44 -17.26 14.49
C LYS A 233 -0.45 -16.20 14.98
N ASN A 234 0.19 -15.45 14.08
CA ASN A 234 1.10 -14.37 14.45
C ASN A 234 0.40 -13.22 15.18
N ALA A 235 -0.84 -12.89 14.79
CA ALA A 235 -1.64 -11.88 15.47
C ALA A 235 -2.03 -12.31 16.90
N LEU A 236 -2.38 -13.59 17.10
CA LEU A 236 -2.67 -14.16 18.42
C LEU A 236 -1.41 -14.19 19.31
N LEU A 237 -0.25 -14.53 18.74
CA LEU A 237 1.02 -14.51 19.46
C LEU A 237 1.42 -13.09 19.89
N LYS A 238 1.20 -12.07 19.06
CA LYS A 238 1.45 -10.66 19.43
C LYS A 238 0.48 -10.15 20.50
N ARG A 239 -0.78 -10.64 20.51
CA ARG A 239 -1.80 -10.23 21.48
C ARG A 239 -1.54 -10.78 22.88
N ASN A 240 -0.91 -11.95 22.98
CA ASN A 240 -0.60 -12.63 24.24
C ASN A 240 0.78 -12.26 24.84
N ASN A 241 1.48 -11.28 24.27
CA ASN A 241 2.76 -10.81 24.79
C ASN A 241 2.62 -9.40 25.40
N PRO A 242 2.08 -9.27 26.64
CA PRO A 242 2.11 -8.01 27.35
C PRO A 242 3.55 -7.78 27.80
N LYS A 243 4.14 -6.67 27.34
CA LYS A 243 5.44 -6.14 27.75
C LYS A 243 5.82 -6.53 29.18
N ASP A 244 6.81 -7.41 29.34
CA ASP A 244 7.76 -7.26 30.45
C ASP A 244 9.13 -7.85 30.12
N ASN A 245 10.15 -7.08 30.48
CA ASN A 245 11.55 -7.34 30.18
C ASN A 245 12.12 -8.29 31.25
N THR A 246 12.50 -9.52 30.89
CA THR A 246 13.70 -10.18 31.46
C THR A 246 14.17 -11.33 30.55
N VAL A 247 15.45 -11.29 30.19
CA VAL A 247 16.11 -12.15 29.19
C VAL A 247 16.25 -13.63 29.61
N ASN A 248 15.77 -14.01 30.80
CA ASN A 248 15.85 -15.39 31.30
C ASN A 248 14.54 -16.19 31.18
N ASP A 249 13.43 -15.57 30.75
CA ASP A 249 12.12 -16.24 30.60
C ASP A 249 11.79 -16.64 29.15
N GLU A 250 12.66 -16.28 28.19
CA GLU A 250 12.48 -16.59 26.76
C GLU A 250 12.50 -18.11 26.50
N LEU A 251 13.31 -18.89 27.24
CA LEU A 251 13.35 -20.34 27.09
C LEU A 251 12.12 -21.02 27.70
N GLN A 252 11.61 -20.57 28.86
CA GLN A 252 10.41 -21.14 29.47
C GLN A 252 9.14 -20.82 28.65
N THR A 253 9.09 -19.64 28.03
CA THR A 253 7.98 -19.26 27.13
C THR A 253 8.02 -20.03 25.82
N TYR A 254 9.21 -20.35 25.29
CA TYR A 254 9.37 -21.20 24.11
C TYR A 254 8.85 -22.64 24.35
N TYR A 255 9.02 -23.17 25.57
CA TYR A 255 8.48 -24.49 25.93
C TYR A 255 6.98 -24.50 26.24
N ARG A 256 6.39 -23.38 26.73
CA ARG A 256 4.95 -23.31 27.01
C ARG A 256 4.07 -23.19 25.75
N ILE A 257 4.65 -22.78 24.62
CA ILE A 257 3.97 -22.75 23.32
C ILE A 257 3.81 -24.17 22.73
N ILE A 258 4.59 -25.15 23.19
CA ILE A 258 4.54 -26.53 22.71
C ILE A 258 3.32 -27.29 23.24
N ASP A 259 2.74 -26.87 24.38
CA ASP A 259 1.61 -27.53 25.03
C ASP A 259 0.28 -26.75 24.95
N ASN A 260 0.10 -25.88 23.95
CA ASN A 260 -1.21 -25.27 23.73
C ASN A 260 -2.12 -26.26 22.96
N PRO A 261 -3.19 -26.81 23.58
CA PRO A 261 -4.08 -27.77 22.93
C PRO A 261 -4.78 -27.19 21.68
N GLU A 262 -4.93 -25.87 21.58
CA GLU A 262 -5.45 -25.24 20.37
C GLU A 262 -4.44 -25.27 19.21
N LEU A 263 -3.13 -25.17 19.50
CA LEU A 263 -2.09 -25.30 18.48
C LEU A 263 -1.98 -26.73 17.94
N THR A 264 -2.19 -27.74 18.81
CA THR A 264 -2.23 -29.14 18.38
C THR A 264 -3.44 -29.40 17.48
N LYS A 265 -4.64 -28.95 17.87
CA LYS A 265 -5.84 -29.05 17.03
C LYS A 265 -5.65 -28.36 15.67
N LEU A 266 -5.05 -27.17 15.67
CA LEU A 266 -4.78 -26.43 14.43
C LEU A 266 -3.76 -27.15 13.54
N LYS A 267 -2.73 -27.76 14.13
CA LYS A 267 -1.73 -28.56 13.39
C LYS A 267 -2.37 -29.79 12.75
N ASP A 268 -3.28 -30.46 13.46
CA ASP A 268 -4.02 -31.60 12.93
C ASP A 268 -4.96 -31.17 11.80
N GLU A 269 -5.63 -30.03 11.94
CA GLU A 269 -6.49 -29.45 10.90
C GLU A 269 -5.71 -29.05 9.64
N ILE A 270 -4.54 -28.42 9.80
CA ILE A 270 -3.62 -28.12 8.69
C ILE A 270 -3.16 -29.40 8.00
N THR A 271 -2.80 -30.43 8.77
CA THR A 271 -2.34 -31.71 8.23
C THR A 271 -3.45 -32.40 7.43
N LYS A 272 -4.69 -32.35 7.94
CA LYS A 272 -5.88 -32.87 7.26
C LYS A 272 -6.15 -32.13 5.95
N LEU A 273 -6.19 -30.79 5.97
CA LEU A 273 -6.44 -29.98 4.77
C LEU A 273 -5.34 -30.15 3.71
N THR A 274 -4.08 -30.29 4.14
CA THR A 274 -2.97 -30.53 3.22
C THR A 274 -3.14 -31.88 2.52
N LYS A 275 -3.56 -32.91 3.25
CA LYS A 275 -3.81 -34.23 2.69
C LYS A 275 -4.98 -34.22 1.70
N GLU A 276 -6.11 -33.62 2.07
CA GLU A 276 -7.30 -33.49 1.19
C GLU A 276 -6.96 -32.77 -0.13
N TYR A 277 -6.15 -31.71 -0.07
CA TYR A 277 -5.68 -31.02 -1.27
C TYR A 277 -4.79 -31.90 -2.15
N GLN A 278 -3.88 -32.66 -1.53
CA GLN A 278 -2.96 -33.53 -2.25
C GLN A 278 -3.70 -34.67 -2.95
N ASP A 279 -4.71 -35.23 -2.29
CA ASP A 279 -5.59 -36.26 -2.84
C ASP A 279 -6.41 -35.68 -4.02
N SER A 280 -7.02 -34.50 -3.86
CA SER A 280 -7.75 -33.81 -4.94
C SER A 280 -6.87 -33.48 -6.15
N LEU A 281 -5.62 -33.07 -5.93
CA LEU A 281 -4.67 -32.79 -7.00
C LEU A 281 -4.31 -34.07 -7.79
N ASN A 282 -4.10 -35.19 -7.09
CA ASN A 282 -3.82 -36.48 -7.73
C ASN A 282 -5.00 -36.96 -8.58
N ASP A 283 -6.24 -36.78 -8.10
CA ASP A 283 -7.45 -37.12 -8.86
C ASP A 283 -7.58 -36.30 -10.14
N GLN A 284 -7.30 -34.99 -10.08
CA GLN A 284 -7.29 -34.13 -11.27
C GLN A 284 -6.22 -34.55 -12.29
N ILE A 285 -5.03 -34.94 -11.82
CA ILE A 285 -3.95 -35.45 -12.68
C ILE A 285 -4.38 -36.75 -13.37
N GLN A 286 -5.02 -37.68 -12.65
CA GLN A 286 -5.51 -38.93 -13.24
C GLN A 286 -6.61 -38.71 -14.28
N GLN A 287 -7.53 -37.77 -14.03
CA GLN A 287 -8.58 -37.42 -14.99
C GLN A 287 -8.05 -36.79 -16.27
N GLN A 288 -6.90 -36.12 -16.23
CA GLN A 288 -6.26 -35.54 -17.41
C GLN A 288 -5.40 -36.54 -18.19
N SER A 289 -5.03 -37.67 -17.58
CA SER A 289 -4.22 -38.73 -18.21
C SER A 289 -5.03 -39.82 -18.92
N ASN A 290 -6.36 -39.81 -18.79
CA ASN A 290 -7.30 -40.72 -19.45
C ASN A 290 -8.06 -40.00 -20.57
#